data_AF-A0A3M9YYN8-F1
#
_entry.id   AF-A0A3M9YYN8-F1
#
_cell.length_a   1.000
_cell.length_b   1.000
_cell.length_c   1.000
_cell.angle_alpha   90.00
_cell.angle_beta   90.00
_cell.angle_gamma   90.00
#
_symmetry.space_group_name_H-M   'P 1'
#
loop_
_entity.id
_entity.type
_entity.pdbx_description
1 polymer ?
#
loop_
_entity_poly.entity_id
_entity_poly.type
_entity_poly.pdbx_seq_one_letter_code
_entity_poly.pdbx_strand_id
1 'polypeptide(L)'
;MAFGPASRLGVSLFDETPPLERVPGSSADELETMIRAVYRQVLGNAYVMESERLAVPESQFKQGDLSVREFVRAVAKSDLYRSRFFENVPRYRAIELNFRHLLGRAPDGYEEMKQHSA
;
A
#
# COMPACT_ATOMS: atom_id res chain seq x y z
N MET A 1 -25.66 -13.53 4.99
CA MET A 1 -25.31 -13.03 3.65
C MET A 1 -25.73 -11.57 3.57
N ALA A 2 -24.78 -10.64 3.66
CA ALA A 2 -25.10 -9.20 3.58
C ALA A 2 -25.15 -8.77 2.11
N PHE A 3 -26.34 -8.64 1.54
CA PHE A 3 -26.54 -8.13 0.18
C PHE A 3 -26.82 -6.63 0.21
N GLY A 4 -25.84 -5.84 0.66
CA GLY A 4 -25.86 -4.38 0.51
C GLY A 4 -25.33 -3.94 -0.87
N PRO A 5 -25.58 -2.69 -1.31
CA PRO A 5 -25.04 -2.17 -2.58
C PRO A 5 -23.51 -2.32 -2.70
N ALA A 6 -22.77 -2.17 -1.58
CA ALA A 6 -21.33 -2.38 -1.50
C ALA A 6 -20.87 -3.79 -1.95
N SER A 7 -21.63 -4.83 -1.59
CA SER A 7 -21.32 -6.22 -1.97
C SER A 7 -21.41 -6.44 -3.49
N ARG A 8 -22.35 -5.77 -4.17
CA ARG A 8 -22.54 -5.86 -5.63
C ARG A 8 -21.44 -5.13 -6.40
N LEU A 9 -20.89 -4.07 -5.82
CA LEU A 9 -19.81 -3.28 -6.41
C LEU A 9 -18.41 -3.86 -6.11
N GLY A 10 -18.33 -4.93 -5.31
CA GLY A 10 -17.06 -5.58 -4.96
C GLY A 10 -16.24 -4.83 -3.91
N VAL A 11 -16.85 -3.91 -3.16
CA VAL A 11 -16.15 -3.09 -2.14
C VAL A 11 -16.40 -3.53 -0.71
N SER A 12 -17.23 -4.55 -0.48
CA SER A 12 -17.58 -5.03 0.87
C SER A 12 -16.37 -5.40 1.72
N LEU A 13 -15.34 -5.99 1.12
CA LEU A 13 -14.11 -6.34 1.84
C LEU A 13 -13.38 -5.12 2.40
N PHE A 14 -13.44 -3.97 1.73
CA PHE A 14 -12.81 -2.74 2.21
C PHE A 14 -13.64 -2.06 3.30
N ASP A 15 -14.97 -2.14 3.22
CA ASP A 15 -15.88 -1.59 4.23
C ASP A 15 -15.90 -2.43 5.52
N GLU A 16 -15.80 -3.75 5.40
CA GLU A 16 -15.87 -4.69 6.52
C GLU A 16 -14.53 -4.86 7.25
N THR A 17 -13.41 -4.54 6.59
CA THR A 17 -12.08 -4.67 7.22
C THR A 17 -11.83 -3.47 8.14
N PRO A 18 -11.63 -3.69 9.46
CA PRO A 18 -11.34 -2.58 10.37
C PRO A 18 -9.96 -1.96 10.05
N PRO A 19 -9.77 -0.66 10.30
CA PRO A 19 -8.48 -0.01 10.17
C PRO A 19 -7.42 -0.71 11.04
N LEU A 20 -6.22 -0.90 10.48
CA LEU A 20 -5.08 -1.47 11.21
C LEU A 20 -4.21 -0.34 11.75
N GLU A 21 -4.02 -0.33 13.08
CA GLU A 21 -3.24 0.70 13.77
C GLU A 21 -2.16 0.05 14.62
N ARG A 22 -0.92 0.55 14.52
CA ARG A 22 0.19 0.09 15.35
C ARG A 22 0.09 0.72 16.74
N VAL A 23 -0.13 -0.09 17.76
CA VAL A 23 -0.23 0.32 19.17
C VAL A 23 1.04 -0.11 19.91
N PRO A 24 1.52 0.64 20.92
CA PRO A 24 2.59 0.15 21.78
C PRO A 24 2.22 -1.19 22.42
N GLY A 25 3.09 -2.19 22.29
CA GLY A 25 2.84 -3.55 22.78
C GLY A 25 2.18 -4.50 21.79
N SER A 26 2.02 -4.12 20.51
CA SER A 26 1.55 -5.03 19.47
C SER A 26 2.37 -6.32 19.40
N SER A 27 1.67 -7.45 19.23
CA SER A 27 2.31 -8.76 19.14
C SER A 27 3.06 -8.94 17.81
N ALA A 28 3.96 -9.93 17.73
CA ALA A 28 4.68 -10.25 16.50
C ALA A 28 3.72 -10.63 15.35
N ASP A 29 2.61 -11.31 15.66
CA ASP A 29 1.60 -11.72 14.67
C ASP A 29 0.77 -10.54 14.15
N GLU A 30 0.45 -9.57 15.02
CA GLU A 30 -0.19 -8.31 14.62
C GLU A 30 0.72 -7.50 13.69
N LEU A 31 2.01 -7.40 14.02
CA LEU A 31 2.99 -6.70 13.19
C LEU A 31 3.16 -7.38 11.83
N GLU A 32 3.19 -8.72 11.78
CA GLU A 32 3.25 -9.47 10.53
C GLU A 32 1.97 -9.28 9.69
N THR A 33 0.80 -9.23 10.34
CA THR A 33 -0.48 -8.93 9.68
C THR A 33 -0.47 -7.52 9.08
N MET A 34 0.05 -6.52 9.79
CA MET A 34 0.21 -5.16 9.30
C MET A 34 1.18 -5.10 8.11
N ILE A 35 2.32 -5.79 8.17
CA ILE A 35 3.29 -5.85 7.07
C ILE A 35 2.62 -6.40 5.81
N ARG A 36 1.88 -7.51 5.93
CA ARG A 36 1.13 -8.10 4.81
C ARG A 36 0.03 -7.17 4.28
N ALA A 37 -0.64 -6.42 5.16
CA ALA A 37 -1.63 -5.44 4.76
C ALA A 37 -0.99 -4.28 3.97
N VAL A 38 0.15 -3.77 4.43
CA VAL A 38 0.91 -2.71 3.72
C VAL A 38 1.37 -3.20 2.35
N TYR A 39 1.93 -4.41 2.23
CA TYR A 39 2.28 -4.96 0.93
C TYR A 39 1.06 -5.10 0.00
N ARG A 40 -0.06 -5.63 0.50
CA ARG A 40 -1.29 -5.75 -0.30
C ARG A 40 -1.82 -4.39 -0.76
N GLN A 41 -1.78 -3.37 0.08
CA GLN A 41 -2.25 -2.03 -0.28
C GLN A 41 -1.29 -1.34 -1.25
N VAL A 42 -0.01 -1.24 -0.87
CA VAL A 42 0.98 -0.46 -1.61
C VAL A 42 1.35 -1.14 -2.92
N LEU A 43 1.38 -2.47 -2.99
CA LEU A 43 1.68 -3.20 -4.23
C LEU A 43 0.42 -3.62 -5.00
N GLY A 44 -0.74 -3.01 -4.74
CA GLY A 44 -1.95 -3.23 -5.53
C GLY A 44 -2.45 -4.67 -5.55
N ASN A 45 -2.33 -5.38 -4.42
CA ASN A 45 -2.63 -6.80 -4.23
C ASN A 45 -1.84 -7.74 -5.15
N ALA A 46 -0.65 -7.32 -5.59
CA ALA A 46 0.25 -8.18 -6.34
C ALA A 46 0.89 -9.25 -5.44
N TYR A 47 1.17 -10.41 -6.03
CA TYR A 47 1.92 -11.46 -5.34
C TYR A 47 3.35 -10.99 -5.08
N VAL A 48 3.80 -11.16 -3.84
CA VAL A 48 5.17 -10.88 -3.37
C VAL A 48 5.74 -12.18 -2.85
N MET A 49 6.77 -12.69 -3.51
CA MET A 49 7.46 -13.90 -3.07
C MET A 49 8.32 -13.59 -1.84
N GLU A 50 8.64 -14.60 -1.04
CA GLU A 50 9.50 -14.42 0.15
C GLU A 50 10.85 -13.80 -0.21
N SER A 51 11.41 -14.13 -1.37
CA SER A 51 12.67 -13.57 -1.88
C SER A 51 12.59 -12.10 -2.26
N GLU A 52 11.39 -11.57 -2.51
CA GLU A 52 11.16 -10.16 -2.88
C GLU A 52 10.88 -9.27 -1.66
N ARG A 53 10.69 -9.86 -0.47
CA ARG A 53 10.36 -9.12 0.75
C ARG A 53 11.50 -8.20 1.19
N LEU A 54 11.13 -7.03 1.69
CA LEU A 54 12.05 -5.99 2.14
C LEU A 54 12.47 -6.22 3.59
N ALA A 55 13.38 -7.17 3.80
CA ALA A 55 13.79 -7.62 5.13
C ALA A 55 14.26 -6.49 6.07
N VAL A 56 15.02 -5.51 5.55
CA VAL A 56 15.55 -4.39 6.35
C VAL A 56 14.41 -3.46 6.83
N PRO A 57 13.56 -2.89 5.95
CA PRO A 57 12.39 -2.12 6.38
C PRO A 57 11.45 -2.89 7.32
N GLU A 58 11.24 -4.19 7.09
CA GLU A 58 10.41 -5.01 7.97
C GLU A 58 10.99 -5.13 9.38
N SER A 59 12.30 -5.35 9.50
CA SER A 59 12.98 -5.40 10.79
C SER A 59 12.87 -4.07 11.54
N GLN A 60 13.11 -2.95 10.86
CA GLN A 60 12.99 -1.61 11.45
C GLN A 60 11.55 -1.30 11.89
N PHE A 61 10.55 -1.72 11.10
CA PHE A 61 9.14 -1.58 11.48
C PHE A 61 8.78 -2.44 12.71
N LYS A 62 9.28 -3.68 12.78
CA LYS A 62 9.08 -4.58 13.93
C LYS A 62 9.71 -4.04 15.21
N GLN A 63 10.90 -3.42 15.11
CA GLN A 63 11.59 -2.78 16.23
C GLN A 63 10.93 -1.47 16.67
N GLY A 64 10.16 -0.84 15.78
CA GLY A 64 9.49 0.44 16.03
C GLY A 64 10.28 1.67 15.61
N ASP A 65 11.39 1.48 14.89
CA ASP A 65 12.17 2.57 14.29
C ASP A 65 11.43 3.26 13.14
N LEU A 66 10.49 2.55 12.51
CA LEU A 66 9.60 3.11 11.48
C LEU A 66 8.17 3.14 11.99
N SER A 67 7.53 4.30 11.87
CA SER A 67 6.07 4.40 11.89
C SER A 67 5.45 3.69 10.69
N VAL A 68 4.14 3.39 10.75
CA VAL A 68 3.39 2.81 9.61
C VAL A 68 3.57 3.65 8.35
N ARG A 69 3.51 4.99 8.49
CA ARG A 69 3.71 5.93 7.37
C ARG A 69 5.12 5.84 6.77
N GLU A 70 6.14 5.67 7.60
CA GLU A 70 7.52 5.53 7.13
C GLU A 70 7.79 4.17 6.51
N PHE A 71 7.17 3.12 7.03
CA PHE A 71 7.22 1.80 6.41
C PHE A 71 6.54 1.80 5.04
N VAL A 72 5.34 2.38 4.91
CA VAL A 72 4.67 2.61 3.60
C VAL A 72 5.58 3.36 2.64
N ARG A 73 6.26 4.42 3.12
CA ARG A 73 7.22 5.18 2.30
C ARG A 73 8.43 4.33 1.89
N ALA A 74 8.96 3.48 2.77
CA ALA A 74 10.07 2.59 2.47
C ALA A 74 9.67 1.58 1.38
N VAL A 75 8.47 1.00 1.45
CA VAL A 75 7.95 0.10 0.41
C VAL A 75 7.78 0.85 -0.91
N ALA A 76 7.19 2.04 -0.92
CA ALA A 76 6.99 2.83 -2.13
C ALA A 76 8.29 3.29 -2.81
N LYS A 77 9.40 3.40 -2.06
CA LYS A 77 10.73 3.74 -2.58
C LYS A 77 11.58 2.54 -2.98
N SER A 78 11.11 1.32 -2.73
CA SER A 78 11.86 0.10 -3.02
C SER A 78 12.01 -0.16 -4.52
N ASP A 79 13.05 -0.90 -4.89
CA ASP A 79 13.23 -1.39 -6.27
C ASP A 79 12.06 -2.30 -6.70
N LEU A 80 11.43 -3.01 -5.75
CA LEU A 80 10.23 -3.82 -5.99
C LEU A 80 9.05 -2.96 -6.48
N TYR A 81 8.79 -1.82 -5.81
CA TYR A 81 7.73 -0.90 -6.25
C TYR A 81 8.11 -0.23 -7.58
N ARG A 82 9.38 0.19 -7.72
CA ARG A 82 9.89 0.89 -8.91
C ARG A 82 9.77 0.03 -10.17
N SER A 83 10.22 -1.22 -10.12
CA SER A 83 10.16 -2.14 -11.26
C SER A 83 8.73 -2.43 -11.73
N ARG A 84 7.76 -2.48 -10.81
CA ARG A 84 6.35 -2.80 -11.14
C ARG A 84 5.55 -1.59 -11.61
N PHE A 85 5.72 -0.43 -10.97
CA PHE A 85 4.80 0.70 -11.13
C PHE A 85 5.45 2.00 -11.62
N PHE A 86 6.76 1.98 -11.92
CA PHE A 86 7.47 3.15 -12.41
C PHE A 86 8.23 2.89 -13.71
N GLU A 87 9.07 1.85 -13.76
CA GLU A 87 9.94 1.59 -14.92
C GLU A 87 9.17 1.12 -16.17
N ASN A 88 8.14 0.29 -15.98
CA ASN A 88 7.42 -0.38 -17.06
C ASN A 88 6.10 0.30 -17.46
N VAL A 89 5.86 1.54 -17.00
CA VAL A 89 4.61 2.25 -17.26
C VAL A 89 4.86 3.70 -17.69
N PRO A 90 3.98 4.29 -18.52
CA PRO A 90 4.06 5.72 -18.85
C PRO A 90 3.91 6.60 -17.61
N ARG A 91 4.49 7.81 -17.65
CA ARG A 91 4.51 8.76 -16.53
C ARG A 91 3.15 8.98 -15.86
N TYR A 92 2.11 9.30 -16.63
CA TYR A 92 0.78 9.54 -16.07
C TYR A 92 0.17 8.28 -15.44
N ARG A 93 0.47 7.10 -15.99
CA ARG A 93 0.03 5.83 -15.39
C ARG A 93 0.73 5.56 -14.05
N ALA A 94 2.02 5.86 -13.94
CA ALA A 94 2.73 5.78 -12.66
C ALA A 94 2.09 6.70 -11.61
N ILE A 95 1.71 7.92 -12.00
CA ILE A 95 1.03 8.88 -11.11
C ILE A 95 -0.31 8.30 -10.65
N GLU A 96 -1.19 7.85 -11.55
CA GLU A 96 -2.47 7.22 -11.18
C GLU A 96 -2.30 6.06 -10.19
N LEU A 97 -1.32 5.21 -10.42
CA LEU A 97 -1.02 4.07 -9.55
C LEU A 97 -0.55 4.54 -8.17
N ASN A 98 0.28 5.58 -8.10
CA ASN A 98 0.70 6.17 -6.81
C ASN A 98 -0.49 6.71 -6.03
N PHE A 99 -1.43 7.39 -6.71
CA PHE A 99 -2.68 7.86 -6.09
C PHE A 99 -3.50 6.69 -5.52
N ARG A 100 -3.68 5.63 -6.31
CA ARG A 100 -4.39 4.43 -5.86
C ARG A 100 -3.72 3.76 -4.67
N HIS A 101 -2.40 3.54 -4.72
CA HIS A 101 -1.67 2.76 -3.72
C HIS A 101 -1.42 3.53 -2.42
N LEU A 102 -1.17 4.84 -2.51
CA LEU A 102 -0.77 5.66 -1.35
C LEU A 102 -1.92 6.48 -0.76
N LEU A 103 -2.83 6.97 -1.60
CA LEU A 103 -3.94 7.83 -1.18
C LEU A 103 -5.31 7.13 -1.25
N GLY A 104 -5.41 5.99 -1.91
CA GLY A 104 -6.66 5.23 -2.02
C GLY A 104 -7.73 5.88 -2.91
N ARG A 105 -7.36 6.86 -3.74
CA ARG A 105 -8.27 7.57 -4.65
C ARG A 105 -7.68 7.72 -6.05
N ALA A 106 -8.50 8.15 -7.01
CA ALA A 106 -8.01 8.61 -8.30
C ALA A 106 -7.56 10.08 -8.20
N PRO A 107 -6.68 10.55 -9.11
CA PRO A 107 -6.44 11.98 -9.29
C PRO A 107 -7.75 12.68 -9.66
N ASP A 108 -7.97 13.88 -9.14
CA ASP A 108 -9.22 14.63 -9.33
C ASP A 108 -9.33 15.20 -10.76
N GLY A 109 -8.20 15.35 -11.46
CA GLY A 109 -8.15 15.80 -12.84
C GLY A 109 -6.74 16.07 -13.35
N TYR A 110 -6.67 16.63 -14.57
CA TYR A 110 -5.40 16.88 -15.26
C TYR A 110 -4.46 17.81 -14.51
N GLU A 111 -4.98 18.84 -13.83
CA GLU A 111 -4.12 19.78 -13.10
C GLU A 111 -3.38 19.12 -11.93
N GLU A 112 -4.04 18.24 -11.18
CA GLU A 112 -3.38 17.46 -10.11
C GLU A 112 -2.31 16.53 -10.72
N MET A 113 -2.64 15.84 -11.82
CA MET A 113 -1.64 15.00 -12.50
C MET A 113 -0.45 15.80 -13.02
N LYS A 114 -0.68 17.02 -13.54
CA LYS A 114 0.37 17.91 -14.04
C LYS A 114 1.32 18.32 -12.92
N GLN A 115 0.80 18.66 -11.74
CA GLN A 115 1.61 19.01 -10.56
C GLN A 115 2.56 17.88 -10.14
N HIS A 116 2.11 16.62 -10.25
CA HIS A 116 2.94 15.45 -9.93
C HIS A 116 3.85 14.98 -11.08
N SER A 117 3.72 15.58 -12.26
CA SER A 117 4.51 15.23 -13.45
C SER A 117 5.72 16.14 -13.68
N ALA A 118 5.72 17.32 -13.06
CA ALA A 118 6.70 18.40 -13.23
C ALA A 118 8.04 18.11 -12.53
#